data_AF-A0A171C9P0-F1
#
_entry.id   AF-A0A171C9P0-F1
#
_cell.length_a   1.000
_cell.length_b   1.000
_cell.length_c   1.000
_cell.angle_alpha   90.00
_cell.angle_beta   90.00
_cell.angle_gamma   90.00
#
_symmetry.space_group_name_H-M   'P 1'
#
loop_
_entity.id
_entity.type
_entity.pdbx_description
1 polymer ?
#
loop_
_entity_poly.entity_id
_entity_poly.type
_entity_poly.pdbx_seq_one_letter_code
_entity_poly.pdbx_strand_id
1 'polypeptide(L)'
;MHVPDGFFNAAVSVSAAAVAAAGVAVCLRGARRELDDRTAPMAGLVAAFVFAVQMLNFPVAAGTSGHLLGGALAAILVGPYTAVLCMAVVLLVQGFFFADGGLTALGVNITLMGLVTVLAGWGVFRLITRSLRGRTAITAASFAAALVSVPASALAFALLFWIGGTAPVEIGTVAAAMGGVHVLIGIGEGLITAVTVGTVLATRPDLVYGARGLAAPLVLRGPGGESTVAPQAPAPAAAPRPALPFLLAGAGVTLLLAGGVSHLASGDPDGLERVAEDEGFLGQATDHALGSWALADYGEVGGVPLWVVGPVGVGITLLVAGAVAYAARRRKDGTPGGTREAAEAAKTGGSAEAAEAGKVGGAAKVGGTGGTTA
;
A
#
# COMPACT_ATOMS: atom_id res chain seq x y z
N MET A 1 -0.52 16.00 -8.17
CA MET A 1 -0.38 15.71 -9.61
C MET A 1 -1.62 15.04 -10.16
N HIS A 2 -2.78 15.28 -9.55
CA HIS A 2 -4.02 14.65 -9.97
C HIS A 2 -4.39 15.18 -11.34
N VAL A 3 -4.55 14.28 -12.30
CA VAL A 3 -4.90 14.62 -13.67
C VAL A 3 -6.39 14.99 -13.72
N PRO A 4 -6.76 16.19 -14.16
CA PRO A 4 -8.16 16.59 -14.35
C PRO A 4 -8.76 15.91 -15.60
N ASP A 5 -10.09 15.98 -15.71
CA ASP A 5 -10.77 15.55 -16.93
C ASP A 5 -10.36 16.43 -18.12
N GLY A 6 -10.37 15.88 -19.33
CA GLY A 6 -10.05 16.63 -20.55
C GLY A 6 -8.57 16.68 -20.95
N PHE A 7 -7.63 16.37 -20.06
CA PHE A 7 -6.19 16.33 -20.40
C PHE A 7 -5.80 15.20 -21.36
N PHE A 8 -6.60 14.14 -21.43
CA PHE A 8 -6.36 12.98 -22.26
C PHE A 8 -7.55 12.69 -23.18
N ASN A 9 -7.25 12.25 -24.39
CA ASN A 9 -8.29 11.74 -25.29
C ASN A 9 -8.92 10.44 -24.75
N ALA A 10 -10.12 10.13 -25.23
CA ALA A 10 -10.89 8.99 -24.76
C ALA A 10 -10.15 7.64 -24.91
N ALA A 11 -9.35 7.47 -25.97
CA ALA A 11 -8.62 6.22 -26.19
C ALA A 11 -7.57 5.97 -25.11
N VAL A 12 -6.79 6.99 -24.73
CA VAL A 12 -5.81 6.89 -23.63
C VAL A 12 -6.51 6.76 -22.29
N SER A 13 -7.56 7.53 -22.01
CA SER A 13 -8.32 7.43 -20.76
C SER A 13 -8.89 6.03 -20.54
N VAL A 14 -9.53 5.43 -21.56
CA VAL A 14 -10.07 4.06 -21.49
C VAL A 14 -8.95 3.02 -21.36
N SER A 15 -7.85 3.20 -22.10
CA SER A 15 -6.70 2.28 -22.03
C SER A 15 -6.04 2.31 -20.64
N ALA A 16 -5.87 3.51 -20.07
CA ALA A 16 -5.35 3.68 -18.71
C ALA A 16 -6.31 3.09 -17.66
N ALA A 17 -7.63 3.22 -17.85
CA ALA A 17 -8.62 2.56 -16.99
C ALA A 17 -8.50 1.03 -17.06
N ALA A 18 -8.27 0.46 -18.25
CA ALA A 18 -8.04 -0.98 -18.40
C ALA A 18 -6.74 -1.42 -17.70
N VAL A 19 -5.65 -0.65 -17.84
CA VAL A 19 -4.37 -0.92 -17.15
C VAL A 19 -4.54 -0.83 -15.63
N ALA A 20 -5.19 0.22 -15.13
CA ALA A 20 -5.50 0.39 -13.72
C ALA A 20 -6.34 -0.77 -13.18
N ALA A 21 -7.41 -1.15 -13.86
CA ALA A 21 -8.27 -2.27 -13.48
C ALA A 21 -7.51 -3.60 -13.46
N ALA A 22 -6.67 -3.86 -14.46
CA ALA A 22 -5.83 -5.05 -14.50
C ALA A 22 -4.81 -5.07 -13.35
N GLY A 23 -4.14 -3.95 -13.09
CA GLY A 23 -3.21 -3.78 -11.98
C GLY A 23 -3.88 -4.02 -10.62
N VAL A 24 -5.03 -3.38 -10.38
CA VAL A 24 -5.83 -3.59 -9.17
C VAL A 24 -6.29 -5.04 -9.04
N ALA A 25 -6.72 -5.69 -10.13
CA ALA A 25 -7.14 -7.08 -10.13
C ALA A 25 -6.01 -8.07 -9.79
N VAL A 26 -4.78 -7.78 -10.25
CA VAL A 26 -3.59 -8.53 -9.84
C VAL A 26 -3.29 -8.28 -8.36
N CYS A 27 -3.38 -7.03 -7.91
CA CYS A 27 -3.10 -6.66 -6.52
C CYS A 27 -4.13 -7.21 -5.53
N LEU A 28 -5.40 -7.34 -5.91
CA LEU A 28 -6.43 -8.01 -5.12
C LEU A 28 -6.10 -9.48 -4.85
N ARG A 29 -5.42 -10.14 -5.79
CA ARG A 29 -4.92 -11.52 -5.60
C ARG A 29 -3.64 -11.53 -4.76
N GLY A 30 -2.72 -10.61 -5.03
CA GLY A 30 -1.45 -10.48 -4.31
C GLY A 30 -1.61 -10.12 -2.83
N ALA A 31 -2.52 -9.19 -2.50
CA ALA A 31 -2.76 -8.69 -1.15
C ALA A 31 -3.17 -9.80 -0.16
N ARG A 32 -3.72 -10.91 -0.63
CA ARG A 32 -4.02 -12.10 0.21
C ARG A 32 -2.78 -12.69 0.89
N ARG A 33 -1.59 -12.45 0.32
CA ARG A 33 -0.29 -12.88 0.85
C ARG A 33 0.30 -11.88 1.84
N GLU A 34 -0.19 -10.64 1.84
CA GLU A 34 0.31 -9.53 2.66
C GLU A 34 -0.61 -9.23 3.85
N LEU A 35 -1.91 -9.48 3.69
CA LEU A 35 -2.96 -9.23 4.68
C LEU A 35 -3.17 -10.44 5.62
N ASP A 36 -3.08 -10.15 6.92
CA ASP A 36 -3.43 -11.01 8.04
C ASP A 36 -4.29 -10.23 9.07
N ASP A 37 -4.62 -10.82 10.21
CA ASP A 37 -5.43 -10.16 11.24
C ASP A 37 -4.79 -8.90 11.83
N ARG A 38 -3.46 -8.81 11.80
CA ARG A 38 -2.70 -7.67 12.32
C ARG A 38 -2.49 -6.60 11.25
N THR A 39 -2.28 -6.98 10.00
CA THR A 39 -1.98 -6.05 8.89
C THR A 39 -3.22 -5.51 8.17
N ALA A 40 -4.39 -6.16 8.28
CA ALA A 40 -5.62 -5.64 7.67
C ALA A 40 -6.09 -4.29 8.25
N PRO A 41 -6.15 -4.09 9.59
CA PRO A 41 -6.41 -2.76 10.15
C PRO A 41 -5.35 -1.72 9.77
N MET A 42 -4.10 -2.16 9.60
CA MET A 42 -3.00 -1.29 9.19
C MET A 42 -3.16 -0.78 7.75
N ALA A 43 -3.67 -1.60 6.83
CA ALA A 43 -3.95 -1.17 5.46
C ALA A 43 -4.97 -0.02 5.43
N GLY A 44 -6.03 -0.11 6.25
CA GLY A 44 -7.00 0.97 6.42
C GLY A 44 -6.36 2.24 6.97
N LEU A 45 -5.58 2.11 8.05
CA LEU A 45 -4.88 3.25 8.66
C LEU A 45 -3.88 3.91 7.69
N VAL A 46 -3.12 3.13 6.92
CA VAL A 46 -2.17 3.67 5.93
C VAL A 46 -2.89 4.37 4.79
N ALA A 47 -4.00 3.82 4.28
CA ALA A 47 -4.80 4.49 3.27
C ALA A 47 -5.33 5.84 3.78
N ALA A 48 -5.86 5.86 5.01
CA ALA A 48 -6.36 7.08 5.64
C ALA A 48 -5.27 8.12 5.91
N PHE A 49 -4.09 7.67 6.35
CA PHE A 49 -2.92 8.53 6.52
C PHE A 49 -2.47 9.13 5.19
N VAL A 50 -2.36 8.32 4.13
CA VAL A 50 -1.99 8.81 2.80
C VAL A 50 -3.02 9.81 2.29
N PHE A 51 -4.32 9.54 2.43
CA PHE A 51 -5.38 10.49 2.10
C PHE A 51 -5.19 11.81 2.87
N ALA A 52 -5.00 11.75 4.19
CA ALA A 52 -4.84 12.95 5.02
C ALA A 52 -3.63 13.79 4.59
N VAL A 53 -2.49 13.16 4.29
CA VAL A 53 -1.27 13.86 3.88
C VAL A 53 -1.36 14.34 2.43
N GLN A 54 -2.13 13.68 1.57
CA GLN A 54 -2.41 14.16 0.21
C GLN A 54 -3.19 15.48 0.19
N MET A 55 -4.02 15.73 1.21
CA MET A 55 -4.69 17.03 1.36
C MET A 55 -3.76 18.13 1.89
N LEU A 56 -2.52 17.81 2.27
CA LEU A 56 -1.54 18.78 2.75
C LEU A 56 -0.61 19.21 1.62
N ASN A 57 -1.05 20.20 0.85
CA ASN A 57 -0.19 20.90 -0.08
C ASN A 57 0.86 21.71 0.70
N PHE A 58 2.14 21.49 0.41
CA PHE A 58 3.23 22.29 0.95
C PHE A 58 3.85 23.15 -0.15
N PRO A 59 4.26 24.40 0.17
CA PRO A 59 4.93 25.25 -0.80
C PRO A 59 6.28 24.64 -1.19
N VAL A 60 6.56 24.63 -2.49
CA VAL A 60 7.82 24.10 -3.03
C VAL A 60 8.68 25.25 -3.54
N ALA A 61 8.55 25.60 -4.82
CA ALA A 61 9.32 26.65 -5.49
C ALA A 61 8.45 27.34 -6.54
N ALA A 62 8.76 28.60 -6.84
CA ALA A 62 8.14 29.37 -7.94
C ALA A 62 6.59 29.39 -7.91
N GLY A 63 5.99 29.57 -6.73
CA GLY A 63 4.53 29.62 -6.58
C GLY A 63 3.84 28.29 -6.89
N THR A 64 4.56 27.17 -6.74
CA THR A 64 4.03 25.82 -6.92
C THR A 64 3.90 25.14 -5.56
N SER A 65 2.81 24.42 -5.35
CA SER A 65 2.66 23.49 -4.25
C SER A 65 2.91 22.05 -4.68
N GLY A 66 3.25 21.22 -3.71
CA GLY A 66 3.31 19.77 -3.88
C GLY A 66 2.59 19.09 -2.73
N HIS A 67 2.06 17.91 -2.98
CA HIS A 67 1.58 17.03 -1.94
C HIS A 67 2.28 15.67 -2.07
N LEU A 68 2.16 14.88 -1.00
CA LEU A 68 2.66 13.51 -0.99
C LEU A 68 1.87 12.66 -1.99
N LEU A 69 2.55 11.89 -2.85
CA LEU A 69 1.91 10.85 -3.66
C LEU A 69 1.66 9.60 -2.81
N GLY A 70 2.63 9.17 -1.99
CA GLY A 70 2.44 8.19 -0.92
C GLY A 70 2.54 6.72 -1.32
N GLY A 71 2.73 6.41 -2.60
CA GLY A 71 2.85 5.02 -3.09
C GLY A 71 4.05 4.28 -2.50
N ALA A 72 5.23 4.91 -2.46
CA ALA A 72 6.43 4.30 -1.89
C ALA A 72 6.28 4.05 -0.38
N LEU A 73 5.74 5.03 0.36
CA LEU A 73 5.43 4.90 1.78
C LEU A 73 4.49 3.73 2.05
N ALA A 74 3.37 3.67 1.33
CA ALA A 74 2.39 2.59 1.47
C ALA A 74 3.02 1.23 1.17
N ALA A 75 3.81 1.12 0.09
CA ALA A 75 4.47 -0.13 -0.31
C ALA A 75 5.42 -0.66 0.79
N ILE A 76 6.16 0.24 1.44
CA ILE A 76 7.10 -0.12 2.50
C ILE A 76 6.36 -0.52 3.79
N LEU A 77 5.25 0.13 4.12
CA LEU A 77 4.51 -0.16 5.34
C LEU A 77 3.66 -1.44 5.23
N VAL A 78 2.86 -1.58 4.17
CA VAL A 78 1.84 -2.67 4.07
C VAL A 78 2.11 -3.68 2.96
N GLY A 79 3.12 -3.45 2.13
CA GLY A 79 3.48 -4.31 1.01
C GLY A 79 2.96 -3.76 -0.33
N PRO A 80 3.64 -4.06 -1.46
CA PRO A 80 3.34 -3.46 -2.75
C PRO A 80 1.94 -3.78 -3.28
N TYR A 81 1.42 -4.99 -3.09
CA TYR A 81 0.08 -5.32 -3.61
C TYR A 81 -1.00 -4.58 -2.81
N THR A 82 -0.91 -4.58 -1.49
CA THR A 82 -1.82 -3.89 -0.59
C THR A 82 -1.74 -2.39 -0.79
N ALA A 83 -0.54 -1.83 -1.01
CA ALA A 83 -0.34 -0.43 -1.29
C ALA A 83 -1.10 0.04 -2.54
N VAL A 84 -1.06 -0.71 -3.65
CA VAL A 84 -1.86 -0.38 -4.83
C VAL A 84 -3.35 -0.33 -4.51
N LEU A 85 -3.85 -1.25 -3.66
CA LEU A 85 -5.26 -1.22 -3.23
C LEU A 85 -5.58 0.00 -2.37
N CYS A 86 -4.69 0.36 -1.43
CA CYS A 86 -4.82 1.57 -0.63
C CYS A 86 -4.85 2.81 -1.53
N MET A 87 -3.91 2.94 -2.46
CA MET A 87 -3.84 4.07 -3.39
C MET A 87 -5.08 4.16 -4.28
N ALA A 88 -5.54 3.02 -4.82
CA ALA A 88 -6.75 2.99 -5.65
C ALA A 88 -7.99 3.43 -4.85
N VAL A 89 -8.13 3.01 -3.59
CA VAL A 89 -9.23 3.46 -2.72
C VAL A 89 -9.13 4.96 -2.44
N VAL A 90 -7.94 5.47 -2.13
CA VAL A 90 -7.72 6.89 -1.86
C VAL A 90 -8.11 7.74 -3.08
N LEU A 91 -7.63 7.38 -4.26
CA LEU A 91 -7.92 8.10 -5.51
C LEU A 91 -9.39 7.99 -5.93
N LEU A 92 -10.04 6.85 -5.66
CA LEU A 92 -11.49 6.71 -5.85
C LEU A 92 -12.25 7.65 -4.92
N VAL A 93 -11.89 7.70 -3.64
CA VAL A 93 -12.53 8.59 -2.68
C VAL A 93 -12.32 10.06 -3.09
N GLN A 94 -11.11 10.44 -3.48
CA GLN A 94 -10.78 11.78 -3.96
C GLN A 94 -11.60 12.20 -5.18
N GLY A 95 -11.59 11.40 -6.26
CA GLY A 95 -12.34 11.73 -7.47
C GLY A 95 -13.86 11.75 -7.24
N PHE A 96 -14.43 10.77 -6.53
CA PHE A 96 -15.88 10.69 -6.37
C PHE A 96 -16.46 11.64 -5.32
N PHE A 97 -15.77 11.86 -4.20
CA PHE A 97 -16.32 12.67 -3.10
C PHE A 97 -15.76 14.07 -3.08
N PHE A 98 -14.57 14.31 -3.63
CA PHE A 98 -13.88 15.57 -3.42
C PHE A 98 -13.56 16.33 -4.71
N ALA A 99 -13.87 15.75 -5.88
CA ALA A 99 -13.52 16.29 -7.20
C ALA A 99 -12.01 16.53 -7.40
N ASP A 100 -11.19 15.88 -6.58
CA ASP A 100 -9.73 15.97 -6.61
C ASP A 100 -9.20 14.92 -7.61
N GLY A 101 -9.07 15.35 -8.86
CA GLY A 101 -8.76 14.53 -10.03
C GLY A 101 -9.98 14.10 -10.83
N GLY A 102 -9.82 13.98 -12.15
CA GLY A 102 -10.92 13.70 -13.09
C GLY A 102 -11.46 12.26 -13.03
N LEU A 103 -12.75 12.10 -13.32
CA LEU A 103 -13.40 10.77 -13.40
C LEU A 103 -13.01 10.01 -14.66
N THR A 104 -12.92 10.70 -15.79
CA THR A 104 -12.40 10.13 -17.05
C THR A 104 -10.90 9.88 -16.97
N ALA A 105 -10.19 10.70 -16.17
CA ALA A 105 -8.77 10.55 -15.88
C ALA A 105 -8.48 9.58 -14.72
N LEU A 106 -9.48 8.99 -14.06
CA LEU A 106 -9.29 8.14 -12.88
C LEU A 106 -8.35 6.95 -13.16
N GLY A 107 -8.45 6.35 -14.34
CA GLY A 107 -7.54 5.28 -14.78
C GLY A 107 -6.09 5.75 -14.92
N VAL A 108 -5.90 6.98 -15.40
CA VAL A 108 -4.59 7.63 -15.49
C VAL A 108 -4.04 7.89 -14.10
N ASN A 109 -4.85 8.46 -13.20
CA ASN A 109 -4.47 8.75 -11.81
C ASN A 109 -4.07 7.48 -11.06
N ILE A 110 -4.85 6.40 -11.14
CA ILE A 110 -4.50 5.11 -10.51
C ILE A 110 -3.22 4.53 -11.14
N THR A 111 -3.03 4.67 -12.44
CA THR A 111 -1.81 4.18 -13.11
C THR A 111 -0.57 4.94 -12.63
N LEU A 112 -0.61 6.28 -12.64
CA LEU A 112 0.52 7.11 -12.25
C LEU A 112 0.78 7.04 -10.74
N MET A 113 -0.20 7.44 -9.94
CA MET A 113 -0.03 7.61 -8.50
C MET A 113 -0.20 6.32 -7.71
N GLY A 114 -0.88 5.31 -8.27
CA GLY A 114 -1.09 4.01 -7.62
C GLY A 114 -0.11 2.94 -8.08
N LEU A 115 0.08 2.75 -9.39
CA LEU A 115 0.94 1.68 -9.93
C LEU A 115 2.39 2.14 -10.06
N VAL A 116 2.65 3.24 -10.78
CA VAL A 116 4.04 3.66 -11.08
C VAL A 116 4.80 4.01 -9.81
N THR A 117 4.22 4.82 -8.92
CA THR A 117 4.87 5.20 -7.65
C THR A 117 5.19 3.99 -6.77
N VAL A 118 4.25 3.04 -6.64
CA VAL A 118 4.42 1.82 -5.84
C VAL A 118 5.50 0.93 -6.45
N LEU A 119 5.45 0.69 -7.76
CA LEU A 119 6.42 -0.18 -8.44
C LEU A 119 7.83 0.41 -8.43
N ALA A 120 7.96 1.70 -8.76
CA ALA A 120 9.24 2.40 -8.75
C ALA A 120 9.82 2.48 -7.33
N GLY A 121 9.01 2.93 -6.37
CA GLY A 121 9.43 3.04 -4.97
C GLY A 121 9.81 1.70 -4.37
N TRP A 122 8.97 0.66 -4.56
CA TRP A 122 9.28 -0.68 -4.06
C TRP A 122 10.51 -1.28 -4.74
N GLY A 123 10.68 -1.09 -6.05
CA GLY A 123 11.85 -1.53 -6.79
C GLY A 123 13.15 -0.95 -6.23
N VAL A 124 13.19 0.37 -6.04
CA VAL A 124 14.34 1.08 -5.45
C VAL A 124 14.59 0.63 -4.01
N PHE A 125 13.54 0.55 -3.19
CA PHE A 125 13.66 0.09 -1.80
C PHE A 125 14.29 -1.31 -1.73
N ARG A 126 13.83 -2.24 -2.57
CA ARG A 126 14.34 -3.62 -2.62
C ARG A 126 15.74 -3.73 -3.20
N LEU A 127 16.10 -2.88 -4.16
CA LEU A 127 17.45 -2.83 -4.71
C LEU A 127 18.46 -2.42 -3.63
N ILE A 128 18.15 -1.39 -2.85
CA ILE A 128 19.04 -0.91 -1.77
C ILE A 128 19.12 -1.93 -0.63
N THR A 129 17.98 -2.45 -0.19
CA THR A 129 17.89 -3.40 0.95
C THR A 129 18.35 -4.82 0.61
N ARG A 130 18.67 -5.10 -0.65
CA ARG A 130 19.37 -6.34 -1.04
C ARG A 130 20.79 -6.38 -0.51
N SER A 131 21.47 -5.24 -0.45
CA SER A 131 22.87 -5.13 -0.05
C SER A 131 23.05 -4.54 1.35
N LEU A 132 22.14 -3.67 1.78
CA LEU A 132 22.20 -2.99 3.07
C LEU A 132 21.11 -3.52 4.02
N ARG A 133 21.45 -3.67 5.31
CA ARG A 133 20.52 -4.18 6.34
C ARG A 133 20.48 -3.25 7.55
N GLY A 134 19.49 -3.47 8.43
CA GLY A 134 19.33 -2.68 9.65
C GLY A 134 18.47 -1.43 9.47
N ARG A 135 18.22 -0.74 10.59
CA ARG A 135 17.26 0.38 10.65
C ARG A 135 17.64 1.56 9.77
N THR A 136 18.92 1.97 9.82
CA THR A 136 19.43 3.07 8.99
C THR A 136 19.30 2.77 7.50
N ALA A 137 19.57 1.53 7.09
CA ALA A 137 19.41 1.12 5.70
C ALA A 137 17.93 1.19 5.26
N ILE A 138 17.00 0.75 6.10
CA ILE A 138 15.56 0.83 5.81
C ILE A 138 15.12 2.29 5.68
N THR A 139 15.52 3.17 6.61
CA THR A 139 15.16 4.60 6.56
C THR A 139 15.75 5.29 5.32
N ALA A 140 17.03 5.07 5.02
CA ALA A 140 17.66 5.63 3.83
C ALA A 140 17.07 5.08 2.53
N ALA A 141 16.76 3.77 2.48
CA ALA A 141 16.07 3.17 1.34
C ALA A 141 14.66 3.72 1.16
N SER A 142 13.97 4.05 2.26
CA SER A 142 12.63 4.66 2.23
C SER A 142 12.67 6.07 1.66
N PHE A 143 13.66 6.88 2.05
CA PHE A 143 13.92 8.18 1.45
C PHE A 143 14.14 8.08 -0.06
N ALA A 144 15.09 7.23 -0.48
CA ALA A 144 15.44 7.07 -1.89
C ALA A 144 14.28 6.52 -2.73
N ALA A 145 13.51 5.59 -2.18
CA ALA A 145 12.32 5.04 -2.83
C ALA A 145 11.28 6.11 -3.15
N ALA A 146 10.94 6.93 -2.16
CA ALA A 146 10.01 8.05 -2.34
C ALA A 146 10.56 9.09 -3.32
N LEU A 147 11.82 9.52 -3.14
CA LEU A 147 12.48 10.49 -4.02
C LEU A 147 12.47 10.08 -5.49
N VAL A 148 12.67 8.81 -5.80
CA VAL A 148 12.67 8.31 -7.19
C VAL A 148 11.24 8.09 -7.72
N SER A 149 10.32 7.65 -6.85
CA SER A 149 8.95 7.31 -7.25
C SER A 149 8.16 8.51 -7.80
N VAL A 150 8.38 9.71 -7.25
CA VAL A 150 7.64 10.92 -7.63
C VAL A 150 8.03 11.41 -9.04
N PRO A 151 9.32 11.63 -9.38
CA PRO A 151 9.73 11.93 -10.76
C PRO A 151 9.41 10.80 -11.74
N ALA A 152 9.48 9.53 -11.32
CA ALA A 152 9.10 8.41 -12.18
C ALA A 152 7.62 8.50 -12.61
N SER A 153 6.73 8.86 -11.68
CA SER A 153 5.32 9.13 -11.98
C SER A 153 5.15 10.34 -12.90
N ALA A 154 5.88 11.43 -12.66
CA ALA A 154 5.84 12.64 -13.48
C ALA A 154 6.33 12.40 -14.93
N LEU A 155 7.38 11.61 -15.12
CA LEU A 155 7.86 11.22 -16.45
C LEU A 155 6.91 10.22 -17.14
N ALA A 156 6.27 9.34 -16.36
CA ALA A 156 5.22 8.48 -16.89
C ALA A 156 3.99 9.28 -17.35
N PHE A 157 3.64 10.37 -16.64
CA PHE A 157 2.63 11.33 -17.10
C PHE A 157 3.03 11.93 -18.44
N ALA A 158 4.25 12.46 -18.57
CA ALA A 158 4.73 13.05 -19.82
C ALA A 158 4.65 12.02 -20.97
N LEU A 159 5.06 10.77 -20.74
CA LEU A 159 4.94 9.70 -21.73
C LEU A 159 3.49 9.44 -22.15
N LEU A 160 2.55 9.35 -21.20
CA LEU A 160 1.13 9.20 -21.53
C LEU A 160 0.64 10.42 -22.32
N PHE A 161 1.06 11.62 -21.92
CA PHE A 161 0.65 12.89 -22.54
C PHE A 161 1.13 12.98 -23.98
N TRP A 162 2.31 12.45 -24.28
CA TRP A 162 2.78 12.30 -25.66
C TRP A 162 1.90 11.36 -26.50
N ILE A 163 1.37 10.29 -25.90
CA ILE A 163 0.55 9.29 -26.60
C ILE A 163 -0.86 9.82 -26.91
N GLY A 164 -1.44 10.63 -26.02
CA GLY A 164 -2.81 11.11 -26.22
C GLY A 164 -3.25 12.26 -25.35
N GLY A 165 -2.32 13.14 -24.99
CA GLY A 165 -2.61 14.46 -24.46
C GLY A 165 -3.39 15.30 -25.47
N THR A 166 -4.22 16.20 -24.98
CA THR A 166 -5.13 17.02 -25.79
C THR A 166 -4.53 18.37 -26.20
N ALA A 167 -3.36 18.74 -25.67
CA ALA A 167 -2.67 19.96 -26.05
C ALA A 167 -1.43 19.71 -26.93
N PRO A 168 -1.15 20.61 -27.90
CA PRO A 168 0.01 20.50 -28.78
C PRO A 168 1.27 21.05 -28.11
N VAL A 169 1.74 20.40 -27.04
CA VAL A 169 2.95 20.79 -26.31
C VAL A 169 4.09 19.82 -26.65
N GLU A 170 5.31 20.36 -26.75
CA GLU A 170 6.51 19.56 -26.99
C GLU A 170 6.80 18.66 -25.78
N ILE A 171 7.12 17.39 -26.05
CA ILE A 171 7.26 16.36 -25.01
C ILE A 171 8.49 16.58 -24.14
N GLY A 172 9.61 17.02 -24.71
CA GLY A 172 10.81 17.40 -23.97
C GLY A 172 10.52 18.50 -22.96
N THR A 173 9.73 19.51 -23.35
CA THR A 173 9.29 20.59 -22.46
C THR A 173 8.42 20.06 -21.32
N VAL A 174 7.36 19.29 -21.60
CA VAL A 174 6.51 18.70 -20.56
C VAL A 174 7.32 17.80 -19.63
N ALA A 175 8.20 16.95 -20.17
CA ALA A 175 9.02 16.04 -19.39
C ALA A 175 10.03 16.79 -18.50
N ALA A 176 10.64 17.85 -19.00
CA ALA A 176 11.58 18.68 -18.25
C ALA A 176 10.87 19.45 -17.13
N ALA A 177 9.73 20.08 -17.42
CA ALA A 177 8.94 20.85 -16.47
C ALA A 177 8.37 19.94 -15.37
N MET A 178 7.69 18.85 -15.77
CA MET A 178 7.15 17.86 -14.85
C MET A 178 8.26 17.21 -14.02
N GLY A 179 9.33 16.75 -14.65
CA GLY A 179 10.45 16.13 -13.94
C GLY A 179 11.11 17.07 -12.94
N GLY A 180 11.35 18.33 -13.32
CA GLY A 180 12.02 19.32 -12.48
C GLY A 180 11.27 19.62 -11.18
N VAL A 181 10.00 20.00 -11.28
CA VAL A 181 9.17 20.29 -10.11
C VAL A 181 9.01 19.05 -9.23
N HIS A 182 8.79 17.88 -9.83
CA HIS A 182 8.52 16.65 -9.10
C HIS A 182 9.77 16.04 -8.44
N VAL A 183 10.98 16.41 -8.85
CA VAL A 183 12.21 16.11 -8.09
C VAL A 183 12.20 16.85 -6.75
N LEU A 184 11.81 18.14 -6.74
CA LEU A 184 11.72 18.91 -5.49
C LEU A 184 10.64 18.37 -4.57
N ILE A 185 9.45 18.04 -5.13
CA ILE A 185 8.38 17.37 -4.38
C ILE A 185 8.88 16.02 -3.84
N GLY A 186 9.61 15.25 -4.65
CA GLY A 186 10.20 13.97 -4.27
C GLY A 186 11.18 14.06 -3.10
N ILE A 187 11.91 15.17 -2.94
CA ILE A 187 12.76 15.39 -1.75
C ILE A 187 11.90 15.51 -0.50
N GLY A 188 10.83 16.31 -0.56
CA GLY A 188 9.87 16.46 0.54
C GLY A 188 9.20 15.13 0.90
N GLU A 189 8.69 14.40 -0.10
CA GLU A 189 8.09 13.09 0.10
C GLU A 189 9.11 12.07 0.65
N GLY A 190 10.36 12.14 0.19
CA GLY A 190 11.47 11.35 0.70
C GLY A 190 11.66 11.53 2.20
N LEU A 191 11.69 12.78 2.67
CA LEU A 191 11.84 13.11 4.10
C LEU A 191 10.65 12.61 4.90
N ILE A 192 9.42 12.90 4.45
CA ILE A 192 8.19 12.47 5.13
C ILE A 192 8.12 10.94 5.21
N THR A 193 8.48 10.26 4.12
CA THR A 193 8.49 8.80 4.05
C THR A 193 9.54 8.21 4.98
N ALA A 194 10.75 8.76 5.01
CA ALA A 194 11.82 8.32 5.89
C ALA A 194 11.49 8.50 7.38
N VAL A 195 10.92 9.66 7.75
CA VAL A 195 10.49 9.95 9.13
C VAL A 195 9.34 9.04 9.54
N THR A 196 8.32 8.88 8.69
CA THR A 196 7.16 8.03 8.97
C THR A 196 7.60 6.57 9.14
N VAL A 197 8.32 6.01 8.17
CA VAL A 197 8.80 4.62 8.24
C VAL A 197 9.74 4.43 9.43
N GLY A 198 10.67 5.37 9.67
CA GLY A 198 11.58 5.33 10.81
C GLY A 198 10.86 5.31 12.16
N THR A 199 9.81 6.13 12.30
CA THR A 199 9.00 6.21 13.53
C THR A 199 8.20 4.93 13.77
N VAL A 200 7.56 4.39 12.72
CA VAL A 200 6.84 3.11 12.82
C VAL A 200 7.82 1.97 13.10
N LEU A 201 9.00 1.96 12.48
CA LEU A 201 10.04 0.96 12.72
C LEU A 201 10.59 1.01 14.16
N ALA A 202 10.66 2.20 14.76
CA ALA A 202 11.09 2.37 16.15
C ALA A 202 10.05 1.88 17.17
N THR A 203 8.76 2.08 16.89
CA THR A 203 7.66 1.82 17.82
C THR A 203 7.00 0.44 17.62
N ARG A 204 6.79 0.04 16.36
CA ARG A 204 6.13 -1.20 15.92
C ARG A 204 6.84 -1.82 14.71
N PRO A 205 8.09 -2.30 14.86
CA PRO A 205 8.85 -2.92 13.77
C PRO A 205 8.16 -4.15 13.19
N ASP A 206 7.28 -4.81 13.95
CA ASP A 206 6.47 -5.95 13.51
C ASP A 206 5.44 -5.59 12.42
N LEU A 207 5.08 -4.31 12.30
CA LEU A 207 4.09 -3.82 11.35
C LEU A 207 4.69 -3.30 10.02
N VAL A 208 6.00 -3.11 9.93
CA VAL A 208 6.65 -2.61 8.71
C VAL A 208 6.94 -3.77 7.76
N TYR A 209 6.13 -3.92 6.70
CA TYR A 209 6.27 -5.00 5.73
C TYR A 209 7.68 -5.04 5.10
N GLY A 210 8.20 -3.88 4.67
CA GLY A 210 9.50 -3.75 4.03
C GLY A 210 10.68 -4.13 4.93
N ALA A 211 10.52 -4.09 6.26
CA ALA A 211 11.57 -4.44 7.22
C ALA A 211 11.67 -5.95 7.49
N ARG A 212 10.70 -6.75 7.02
CA ARG A 212 10.66 -8.19 7.28
C ARG A 212 11.92 -8.87 6.72
N GLY A 213 12.63 -9.57 7.61
CA GLY A 213 13.88 -10.26 7.28
C GLY A 213 15.12 -9.37 7.23
N LEU A 214 15.01 -8.04 7.36
CA LEU A 214 16.15 -7.10 7.27
C LEU A 214 16.83 -6.80 8.63
N ALA A 215 16.48 -7.55 9.67
CA ALA A 215 17.16 -7.45 10.97
C ALA A 215 18.66 -7.78 10.82
N ALA A 216 19.50 -6.99 11.48
CA ALA A 216 20.93 -7.27 11.53
C ALA A 216 21.17 -8.59 12.29
N PRO A 217 22.08 -9.46 11.83
CA PRO A 217 22.46 -10.66 12.57
C PRO A 217 22.97 -10.29 13.96
N LEU A 218 22.57 -11.05 14.98
CA LEU A 218 23.08 -10.87 16.33
C LEU A 218 24.53 -11.36 16.39
N VAL A 219 25.43 -10.47 16.80
CA VAL A 219 26.82 -10.83 17.12
C VAL A 219 26.89 -11.07 18.62
N LEU A 220 27.07 -12.32 19.01
CA LEU A 220 27.26 -12.70 20.41
C LEU A 220 28.73 -12.48 20.76
N ARG A 221 28.99 -11.65 21.77
CA ARG A 221 30.32 -11.55 22.37
C ARG A 221 30.42 -12.50 23.56
N GLY A 222 31.34 -13.45 23.45
CA GLY A 222 31.67 -14.37 24.54
C GLY A 222 32.51 -13.68 25.62
N PRO A 223 32.56 -14.26 26.84
CA PRO A 223 33.37 -13.74 27.96
C PRO A 223 34.87 -13.64 27.64
N GLY A 224 35.37 -14.44 26.69
CA GLY A 224 36.75 -14.43 26.20
C GLY A 224 37.04 -13.45 25.06
N GLY A 225 36.08 -12.58 24.69
CA GLY A 225 36.25 -11.62 23.60
C GLY A 225 35.97 -12.17 22.19
N GLU A 226 35.67 -13.46 22.06
CA GLU A 226 35.24 -14.07 20.80
C GLU A 226 33.89 -13.48 20.36
N SER A 227 33.74 -13.23 19.06
CA SER A 227 32.50 -12.75 18.46
C SER A 227 31.97 -13.81 17.51
N THR A 228 30.83 -14.42 17.82
CA THR A 228 30.16 -15.39 16.94
C THR A 228 28.87 -14.80 16.41
N VAL A 229 28.63 -14.94 15.10
CA VAL A 229 27.35 -14.56 14.49
C VAL A 229 26.37 -15.67 14.84
N ALA A 230 25.35 -15.37 15.64
CA ALA A 230 24.34 -16.36 15.98
C ALA A 230 23.61 -16.81 14.70
N PRO A 231 23.45 -18.13 14.46
CA PRO A 231 22.54 -18.62 13.44
C PRO A 231 21.17 -17.97 13.66
N GLN A 232 20.59 -17.39 12.61
CA GLN A 232 19.29 -16.73 12.68
C GLN A 232 18.20 -17.81 12.81
N ALA A 233 18.10 -18.43 13.98
CA ALA A 233 16.98 -19.29 14.33
C ALA A 233 15.69 -18.47 14.17
N PRO A 234 14.59 -19.05 13.67
CA PRO A 234 13.32 -18.35 13.60
C PRO A 234 12.99 -17.85 15.02
N ALA A 235 13.05 -16.53 15.19
CA ALA A 235 12.83 -15.91 16.48
C ALA A 235 11.48 -16.40 17.01
N PRO A 236 11.38 -16.83 18.28
CA PRO A 236 10.10 -17.19 18.86
C PRO A 236 9.14 -16.02 18.62
N ALA A 237 7.97 -16.31 18.06
CA ALA A 237 6.99 -15.29 17.71
C ALA A 237 6.73 -14.43 18.94
N ALA A 238 7.21 -13.18 18.90
CA ALA A 238 7.08 -12.26 20.03
C ALA A 238 5.60 -12.21 20.45
N ALA A 239 5.35 -12.21 21.77
CA ALA A 239 4.01 -12.18 22.31
C ALA A 239 3.18 -11.08 21.63
N PRO A 240 1.93 -11.36 21.23
CA PRO A 240 1.11 -10.40 20.51
C PRO A 240 0.96 -9.12 21.34
N ARG A 241 1.54 -8.02 20.86
CA ARG A 241 1.29 -6.70 21.44
C ARG A 241 -0.10 -6.24 21.01
N PRO A 242 -0.89 -5.61 21.90
CA PRO A 242 -2.19 -5.07 21.52
C PRO A 242 -1.99 -4.01 20.44
N ALA A 243 -2.64 -4.20 19.29
CA ALA A 243 -2.53 -3.28 18.16
C ALA A 243 -3.35 -1.99 18.37
N LEU A 244 -4.38 -2.05 19.21
CA LEU A 244 -5.36 -0.97 19.38
C LEU A 244 -4.74 0.38 19.80
N PRO A 245 -3.84 0.48 20.81
CA PRO A 245 -3.26 1.76 21.19
C PRO A 245 -2.48 2.42 20.04
N PHE A 246 -1.78 1.60 19.25
CA PHE A 246 -1.04 2.08 18.09
C PHE A 246 -1.98 2.55 16.98
N LEU A 247 -3.06 1.80 16.70
CA LEU A 247 -4.07 2.18 15.71
C LEU A 247 -4.79 3.47 16.11
N LEU A 248 -5.14 3.63 17.39
CA LEU A 248 -5.75 4.85 17.92
C LEU A 248 -4.81 6.05 17.84
N ALA A 249 -3.53 5.88 18.20
CA ALA A 249 -2.53 6.93 18.07
C ALA A 249 -2.34 7.34 16.60
N GLY A 250 -2.22 6.36 15.69
CA GLY A 250 -2.13 6.61 14.25
C GLY A 250 -3.37 7.32 13.69
N ALA A 251 -4.56 6.89 14.09
CA ALA A 251 -5.81 7.56 13.71
C ALA A 251 -5.88 8.99 14.25
N GLY A 252 -5.43 9.22 15.49
CA GLY A 252 -5.32 10.54 16.09
C GLY A 252 -4.37 11.47 15.32
N VAL A 253 -3.18 10.97 14.95
CA VAL A 253 -2.24 11.72 14.10
C VAL A 253 -2.85 12.01 12.72
N THR A 254 -3.53 11.03 12.13
CA THR A 254 -4.19 11.18 10.82
C THR A 254 -5.26 12.27 10.85
N LEU A 255 -6.10 12.29 11.90
CA LEU A 255 -7.12 13.32 12.09
C LEU A 255 -6.52 14.69 12.40
N LEU A 256 -5.43 14.75 13.16
CA LEU A 256 -4.71 15.98 13.41
C LEU A 256 -4.13 16.58 12.12
N LEU A 257 -3.58 15.73 11.24
CA LEU A 257 -3.08 16.16 9.95
C LEU A 257 -4.22 16.67 9.06
N ALA A 258 -5.28 15.87 8.90
CA ALA A 258 -6.41 16.19 8.03
C ALA A 258 -7.24 17.38 8.52
N GLY A 259 -7.39 17.56 9.83
CA GLY A 259 -8.20 18.62 10.43
C GLY A 259 -7.40 19.84 10.88
N GLY A 260 -6.29 19.63 11.58
CA GLY A 260 -5.52 20.72 12.19
C GLY A 260 -4.44 21.28 11.28
N VAL A 261 -3.60 20.42 10.71
CA VAL A 261 -2.44 20.85 9.90
C VAL A 261 -2.86 21.32 8.50
N SER A 262 -3.97 20.81 7.98
CA SER A 262 -4.52 21.22 6.67
C SER A 262 -4.84 22.70 6.54
N HIS A 263 -5.03 23.41 7.65
CA HIS A 263 -5.11 24.87 7.65
C HIS A 263 -3.86 25.58 7.13
N LEU A 264 -2.71 24.92 7.23
CA LEU A 264 -1.43 25.46 6.79
C LEU A 264 -1.08 25.01 5.37
N ALA A 265 -1.98 24.28 4.70
CA ALA A 265 -1.76 23.84 3.34
C ALA A 265 -1.72 25.05 2.39
N SER A 266 -0.79 25.03 1.43
CA SER A 266 -0.72 26.06 0.40
C SER A 266 -1.92 25.96 -0.56
N GLY A 267 -2.45 27.11 -0.96
CA GLY A 267 -3.45 27.23 -2.02
C GLY A 267 -2.84 27.39 -3.43
N ASP A 268 -1.51 27.39 -3.55
CA ASP A 268 -0.82 27.46 -4.83
C ASP A 268 -1.12 26.22 -5.71
N PRO A 269 -1.10 26.35 -7.05
CA PRO A 269 -1.34 25.24 -7.97
C PRO A 269 -0.36 24.10 -7.72
N ASP A 270 -0.84 22.87 -7.90
CA ASP A 270 -0.02 21.68 -7.71
C ASP A 270 1.06 21.56 -8.81
N GLY A 271 2.03 20.66 -8.64
CA GLY A 271 3.13 20.51 -9.60
C GLY A 271 2.72 20.16 -11.03
N LEU A 272 1.55 19.56 -11.27
CA LEU A 272 1.03 19.32 -12.62
C LEU A 272 0.29 20.55 -13.14
N GLU A 273 -0.57 21.12 -12.31
CA GLU A 273 -1.36 22.30 -12.63
C GLU A 273 -0.46 23.50 -12.97
N ARG A 274 0.58 23.75 -12.18
CA ARG A 274 1.58 24.78 -12.47
C ARG A 274 2.24 24.58 -13.83
N VAL A 275 2.63 23.35 -14.16
CA VAL A 275 3.23 23.04 -15.46
C VAL A 275 2.21 23.25 -16.58
N ALA A 276 0.94 22.89 -16.34
CA ALA A 276 -0.13 23.13 -17.30
C ALA A 276 -0.40 24.62 -17.53
N GLU A 277 -0.30 25.45 -16.50
CA GLU A 277 -0.38 26.91 -16.62
C GLU A 277 0.79 27.48 -17.43
N ASP A 278 2.03 27.14 -17.04
CA ASP A 278 3.25 27.69 -17.66
C ASP A 278 3.37 27.31 -19.14
N GLU A 279 3.03 26.07 -19.46
CA GLU A 279 3.11 25.54 -20.82
C GLU A 279 1.82 25.73 -21.63
N GLY A 280 0.82 26.40 -21.04
CA GLY A 280 -0.39 26.85 -21.75
C GLY A 280 -1.38 25.76 -22.11
N PHE A 281 -1.42 24.64 -21.38
CA PHE A 281 -2.37 23.55 -21.60
C PHE A 281 -3.41 23.36 -20.49
N LEU A 282 -3.41 24.19 -19.44
CA LEU A 282 -4.42 24.14 -18.37
C LEU A 282 -5.85 24.22 -18.92
N GLY A 283 -6.08 25.03 -19.96
CA GLY A 283 -7.39 25.19 -20.60
C GLY A 283 -7.96 23.95 -21.31
N GLN A 284 -7.20 22.84 -21.37
CA GLN A 284 -7.74 21.54 -21.79
C GLN A 284 -8.50 20.82 -20.68
N ALA A 285 -8.38 21.27 -19.43
CA ALA A 285 -9.17 20.72 -18.34
C ALA A 285 -10.66 20.98 -18.59
N THR A 286 -11.50 19.97 -18.37
CA THR A 286 -12.96 20.08 -18.40
C THR A 286 -13.51 20.02 -16.98
N ASP A 287 -14.65 20.66 -16.77
CA ASP A 287 -15.34 20.66 -15.48
C ASP A 287 -15.57 19.23 -14.95
N HIS A 288 -15.36 19.06 -13.65
CA HIS A 288 -15.59 17.80 -12.99
C HIS A 288 -17.09 17.48 -12.96
N ALA A 289 -17.50 16.29 -13.40
CA ALA A 289 -18.92 15.92 -13.48
C ALA A 289 -19.66 15.91 -12.13
N LEU A 290 -18.91 15.84 -11.03
CA LEU A 290 -19.42 15.92 -9.65
C LEU A 290 -19.04 17.23 -8.95
N GLY A 291 -18.51 18.23 -9.66
CA GLY A 291 -18.01 19.49 -9.08
C GLY A 291 -19.07 20.31 -8.33
N SER A 292 -20.36 20.11 -8.61
CA SER A 292 -21.45 20.86 -7.98
C SER A 292 -21.96 20.27 -6.65
N TRP A 293 -21.41 19.15 -6.17
CA TRP A 293 -21.89 18.49 -4.96
C TRP A 293 -21.18 18.99 -3.68
N ALA A 294 -21.81 18.79 -2.52
CA ALA A 294 -21.46 19.46 -1.26
C ALA A 294 -20.03 19.27 -0.72
N LEU A 295 -19.27 18.25 -1.14
CA LEU A 295 -17.86 18.09 -0.72
C LEU A 295 -16.87 18.25 -1.88
N ALA A 296 -17.33 18.58 -3.09
CA ALA A 296 -16.44 18.85 -4.21
C ALA A 296 -15.67 20.17 -4.02
N ASP A 297 -14.48 20.23 -4.61
CA ASP A 297 -13.62 21.42 -4.69
C ASP A 297 -13.38 22.08 -3.33
N TYR A 298 -13.18 21.30 -2.28
CA TYR A 298 -12.99 21.76 -0.90
C TYR A 298 -11.92 22.87 -0.71
N GLY A 299 -11.98 23.57 0.43
CA GLY A 299 -11.08 24.69 0.74
C GLY A 299 -11.62 26.03 0.27
N GLU A 300 -10.76 26.87 -0.28
CA GLU A 300 -11.15 28.21 -0.75
C GLU A 300 -12.03 28.17 -2.00
N VAL A 301 -11.92 27.10 -2.81
CA VAL A 301 -12.61 26.97 -4.10
C VAL A 301 -14.10 26.63 -3.91
N GLY A 302 -14.42 25.67 -3.06
CA GLY A 302 -15.77 25.11 -2.85
C GLY A 302 -16.44 25.58 -1.55
N GLY A 303 -15.77 26.45 -0.80
CA GLY A 303 -16.33 27.13 0.38
C GLY A 303 -16.51 26.27 1.62
N VAL A 304 -16.18 24.98 1.57
CA VAL A 304 -16.15 24.09 2.74
C VAL A 304 -14.74 24.03 3.31
N PRO A 305 -14.51 24.41 4.58
CA PRO A 305 -13.17 24.44 5.14
C PRO A 305 -12.48 23.07 5.17
N LEU A 306 -11.19 23.04 4.83
CA LEU A 306 -10.34 21.83 4.83
C LEU A 306 -10.42 21.05 6.16
N TRP A 307 -10.54 21.74 7.29
CA TRP A 307 -10.58 21.11 8.61
C TRP A 307 -11.85 20.31 8.89
N VAL A 308 -12.91 20.52 8.11
CA VAL A 308 -14.15 19.71 8.14
C VAL A 308 -14.04 18.56 7.13
N VAL A 309 -13.62 18.88 5.92
CA VAL A 309 -13.54 17.95 4.78
C VAL A 309 -12.51 16.84 5.06
N GLY A 310 -11.35 17.20 5.59
CA GLY A 310 -10.26 16.27 5.88
C GLY A 310 -10.68 15.12 6.80
N PRO A 311 -11.20 15.38 8.02
CA PRO A 311 -11.68 14.32 8.91
C PRO A 311 -12.79 13.45 8.31
N VAL A 312 -13.70 14.04 7.53
CA VAL A 312 -14.76 13.29 6.83
C VAL A 312 -14.15 12.34 5.80
N GLY A 313 -13.22 12.83 4.97
CA GLY A 313 -12.52 12.01 3.98
C GLY A 313 -11.65 10.92 4.60
N VAL A 314 -11.00 11.18 5.73
CA VAL A 314 -10.31 10.16 6.54
C VAL A 314 -11.29 9.07 7.00
N GLY A 315 -12.47 9.45 7.51
CA GLY A 315 -13.51 8.52 7.92
C GLY A 315 -13.99 7.63 6.77
N ILE A 316 -14.31 8.23 5.62
CA ILE A 316 -14.73 7.50 4.41
C ILE A 316 -13.62 6.54 3.96
N THR A 317 -12.37 7.02 3.90
CA THR A 317 -11.22 6.22 3.46
C THR A 317 -10.97 5.04 4.40
N LEU A 318 -11.03 5.23 5.73
CA LEU A 318 -10.91 4.15 6.71
C LEU A 318 -11.98 3.07 6.49
N LEU A 319 -13.22 3.48 6.27
CA LEU A 319 -14.34 2.56 6.05
C LEU A 319 -14.16 1.76 4.76
N VAL A 320 -13.88 2.44 3.64
CA VAL A 320 -13.75 1.79 2.32
C VAL A 320 -12.50 0.91 2.27
N ALA A 321 -11.33 1.43 2.69
CA ALA A 321 -10.09 0.66 2.69
C ALA A 321 -10.16 -0.53 3.67
N GLY A 322 -10.77 -0.32 4.85
CA GLY A 322 -11.04 -1.39 5.80
C GLY A 322 -11.94 -2.49 5.23
N ALA A 323 -13.02 -2.11 4.54
CA ALA A 323 -13.91 -3.06 3.88
C ALA A 323 -13.21 -3.84 2.75
N VAL A 324 -12.39 -3.17 1.93
CA VAL A 324 -11.60 -3.81 0.86
C VAL A 324 -10.57 -4.79 1.45
N ALA A 325 -9.82 -4.37 2.47
CA ALA A 325 -8.83 -5.23 3.14
C ALA A 325 -9.51 -6.44 3.78
N TYR A 326 -10.67 -6.24 4.42
CA TYR A 326 -11.46 -7.29 5.02
C TYR A 326 -11.97 -8.31 3.98
N ALA A 327 -12.53 -7.83 2.87
CA ALA A 327 -13.03 -8.67 1.78
C ALA A 327 -11.89 -9.44 1.07
N ALA A 328 -10.74 -8.78 0.86
CA ALA A 328 -9.56 -9.42 0.28
C ALA A 328 -9.05 -10.57 1.18
N ARG A 329 -9.10 -10.40 2.51
CA ARG A 329 -8.72 -11.42 3.48
C ARG A 329 -9.68 -12.61 3.51
N ARG A 330 -11.00 -12.38 3.65
CA ARG A 330 -12.00 -13.48 3.78
C ARG A 330 -11.96 -14.50 2.63
N ARG A 331 -11.53 -14.09 1.44
CA ARG A 331 -11.39 -14.99 0.28
C ARG A 331 -10.19 -15.94 0.36
N LYS A 332 -9.27 -15.75 1.32
CA LYS A 332 -8.15 -16.65 1.62
C LYS A 332 -8.63 -17.90 2.37
N ASP A 333 -9.51 -17.69 3.34
CA ASP A 333 -10.04 -18.75 4.23
C ASP A 333 -11.05 -19.66 3.51
N GLY A 334 -11.58 -19.23 2.37
CA GLY A 334 -12.52 -19.99 1.53
C GLY A 334 -11.89 -20.91 0.47
N THR A 335 -10.58 -21.15 0.49
CA THR A 335 -9.95 -22.13 -0.42
C THR A 335 -10.22 -23.55 0.13
N PRO A 336 -10.81 -24.49 -0.64
CA PRO A 336 -11.13 -25.85 -0.19
C PRO A 336 -9.89 -26.75 -0.10
N GLY A 337 -8.81 -26.26 0.52
CA GLY A 337 -7.59 -27.03 0.80
C GLY A 337 -7.72 -27.90 2.07
N GLY A 338 -8.44 -27.40 3.08
CA GLY A 338 -8.59 -28.10 4.37
C GLY A 338 -9.43 -29.38 4.27
N THR A 339 -10.36 -29.46 3.31
CA THR A 339 -11.14 -30.68 3.07
C THR A 339 -10.35 -31.76 2.32
N ARG A 340 -9.32 -31.40 1.55
CA ARG A 340 -8.50 -32.40 0.82
C ARG A 340 -7.45 -33.05 1.71
N GLU A 341 -6.81 -32.27 2.59
CA GLU A 341 -5.89 -32.80 3.62
C GLU A 341 -6.63 -33.63 4.68
N ALA A 342 -7.82 -33.19 5.11
CA ALA A 342 -8.66 -33.99 6.00
C ALA A 342 -9.20 -35.28 5.32
N ALA A 343 -9.52 -35.23 4.02
CA ALA A 343 -9.93 -36.40 3.26
C ALA A 343 -8.77 -37.36 2.92
N GLU A 344 -7.54 -36.86 2.75
CA GLU A 344 -6.33 -37.70 2.62
C GLU A 344 -5.91 -38.32 3.95
N ALA A 345 -5.98 -37.57 5.06
CA ALA A 345 -5.75 -38.10 6.40
C ALA A 345 -6.79 -39.16 6.81
N ALA A 346 -8.05 -38.98 6.41
CA ALA A 346 -9.09 -40.00 6.61
C ALA A 346 -8.87 -41.26 5.74
N LYS A 347 -8.27 -41.12 4.55
CA LYS A 347 -7.91 -42.26 3.68
C LYS A 347 -6.67 -43.01 4.14
N THR A 348 -5.70 -42.35 4.78
CA THR A 348 -4.49 -43.00 5.30
C THR A 348 -4.71 -43.60 6.69
N GLY A 349 -5.53 -42.95 7.55
CA GLY A 349 -5.87 -43.45 8.89
C GLY A 349 -6.74 -44.72 8.90
N GLY A 350 -7.61 -44.90 7.89
CA GLY A 350 -8.50 -46.07 7.82
C GLY A 350 -7.83 -47.38 7.37
N SER A 351 -6.57 -47.36 6.90
CA SER A 351 -5.86 -48.57 6.45
C SER A 351 -4.93 -49.19 7.49
N ALA A 352 -4.51 -48.42 8.50
CA ALA A 352 -3.61 -48.92 9.55
C ALA A 352 -4.34 -49.77 10.61
N GLU A 353 -5.59 -49.42 10.93
CA GLU A 353 -6.35 -50.08 12.00
C GLU A 353 -6.94 -51.45 11.57
N ALA A 354 -7.07 -51.69 10.25
CA ALA A 354 -7.53 -52.98 9.71
C ALA A 354 -6.41 -54.03 9.57
N ALA A 355 -5.13 -53.62 9.61
CA ALA A 355 -4.00 -54.52 9.47
C ALA A 355 -3.52 -55.12 10.81
N GLU A 356 -3.86 -54.51 11.95
CA GLU A 356 -3.45 -54.98 13.28
C GLU A 356 -4.49 -55.94 13.91
N ALA A 357 -5.75 -55.88 13.50
CA ALA A 357 -6.81 -56.80 13.96
C ALA A 357 -6.72 -58.23 13.35
N GLY A 358 -5.86 -58.46 12.36
CA GLY A 358 -5.72 -59.74 11.65
C GLY A 358 -4.65 -60.68 12.18
N LYS A 359 -3.91 -60.33 13.26
CA LYS A 359 -2.72 -61.09 13.69
C LYS A 359 -2.74 -61.65 15.11
N VAL A 360 -3.87 -61.66 15.79
CA VAL A 360 -4.04 -62.35 17.09
C VAL A 360 -5.14 -63.40 16.98
N GLY A 361 -4.81 -64.51 16.33
CA GLY A 361 -5.74 -65.62 16.10
C GLY A 361 -5.00 -66.90 15.78
N GLY A 362 -4.17 -67.38 16.70
CA GLY A 362 -3.48 -68.67 16.51
C GLY A 362 -2.44 -68.97 17.57
N ALA A 363 -2.89 -69.48 18.73
CA ALA A 363 -2.29 -70.65 19.37
C ALA A 363 -2.93 -70.93 20.75
N ALA A 364 -3.21 -72.22 20.96
CA ALA A 364 -3.27 -72.93 22.22
C ALA A 364 -4.61 -73.03 22.98
N LYS A 365 -5.14 -74.27 22.90
CA LYS A 365 -5.50 -75.15 24.04
C LYS A 365 -6.97 -75.16 24.47
N VAL A 366 -7.74 -76.15 23.98
CA VAL A 366 -8.56 -77.07 24.80
C VAL A 366 -8.81 -78.36 24.00
N GLY A 367 -8.44 -79.50 24.57
CA GLY A 367 -8.77 -80.83 24.06
C GLY A 367 -8.62 -81.83 25.19
N GLY A 368 -9.62 -81.88 26.08
CA GLY A 368 -9.76 -82.87 27.15
C GLY A 368 -11.12 -83.53 27.01
N THR A 369 -11.15 -84.71 26.43
CA THR A 369 -12.32 -85.56 26.20
C THR A 369 -12.33 -86.73 27.17
N GLY A 370 -13.52 -87.04 27.70
CA GLY A 370 -13.91 -88.37 28.21
C GLY A 370 -13.26 -88.75 29.53
N GLY A 371 -13.86 -89.56 30.39
CA GLY A 371 -14.96 -90.49 30.23
C GLY A 371 -14.78 -91.51 31.36
N THR A 372 -15.91 -91.88 31.95
CA THR A 372 -16.07 -92.57 33.23
C THR A 372 -15.56 -94.02 33.23
N THR A 373 -15.23 -94.49 34.43
CA THR A 373 -14.85 -95.85 34.86
C THR A 373 -15.63 -97.01 34.21
N ALA A 374 -14.92 -98.05 33.76
CA ALA A 374 -15.09 -99.48 34.08
C ALA A 374 -14.10 -100.33 33.25
#